data_AF-A0AA39IHE2-F1
#
_entry.id   AF-A0AA39IHE2-F1
#
_cell.length_a   1.000
_cell.length_b   1.000
_cell.length_c   1.000
_cell.angle_alpha   90.00
_cell.angle_beta   90.00
_cell.angle_gamma   90.00
#
_symmetry.space_group_name_H-M   'P 1'
#
loop_
_entity.id
_entity.type
_entity.pdbx_description
1 polymer ?
#
loop_
_entity_poly.entity_id
_entity_poly.type
_entity_poly.pdbx_seq_one_letter_code
_entity_poly.pdbx_strand_id
1 'polypeptide(L)'
;MIDCKSLKSLRLFILLLSILSLLGQLGQSVYFIYFLRETERYRQYVLLVFTIVNGIGVVVMVNSFVFISCPAKRFWIVWITLGGSVAAYHCLMLGFDICQVLVMINECYNGCIQSSTWAYVLYIVVSGVRLSLLFISWRLYRMQKKSIT
;
A
#
# COMPACT_ATOMS: atom_id res chain seq x y z
N MET A 1 -20.20 -1.57 -25.33
CA MET A 1 -20.83 -2.03 -24.06
C MET A 1 -19.73 -2.57 -23.16
N ILE A 2 -19.60 -2.05 -21.93
CA ILE A 2 -18.67 -2.61 -20.94
C ILE A 2 -19.39 -3.76 -20.24
N ASP A 3 -18.86 -4.98 -20.32
CA ASP A 3 -19.46 -6.14 -19.68
C ASP A 3 -19.51 -5.98 -18.16
N CYS A 4 -20.72 -6.00 -17.61
CA CYS A 4 -20.97 -5.87 -16.17
C CYS A 4 -20.25 -6.99 -15.36
N LYS A 5 -20.04 -8.16 -15.99
CA LYS A 5 -19.29 -9.30 -15.45
C LYS A 5 -17.79 -8.99 -15.27
N SER A 6 -17.20 -8.26 -16.23
CA SER A 6 -15.80 -7.81 -16.19
C SER A 6 -15.57 -6.80 -15.05
N LEU A 7 -16.53 -5.90 -14.81
CA LEU A 7 -16.42 -4.88 -13.78
C LEU A 7 -16.50 -5.45 -12.35
N LYS A 8 -17.35 -6.45 -12.12
CA LYS A 8 -17.41 -7.19 -10.84
C LYS A 8 -16.13 -7.96 -10.56
N SER A 9 -15.60 -8.65 -11.57
CA SER A 9 -14.33 -9.38 -11.46
C SER A 9 -13.16 -8.44 -11.12
N LEU A 10 -13.09 -7.28 -11.78
CA LEU A 10 -12.05 -6.28 -11.52
C LEU A 10 -12.10 -5.73 -10.09
N ARG A 11 -13.31 -5.50 -9.54
CA ARG A 11 -13.49 -5.07 -8.15
C ARG A 11 -13.03 -6.12 -7.15
N LEU A 12 -13.39 -7.39 -7.37
CA LEU A 12 -12.94 -8.50 -6.53
C LEU A 12 -11.41 -8.63 -6.55
N PHE A 13 -10.80 -8.45 -7.73
CA PHE A 13 -9.35 -8.51 -7.89
C PHE A 13 -8.64 -7.38 -7.14
N ILE A 14 -9.14 -6.14 -7.19
CA ILE A 14 -8.61 -5.02 -6.41
C ILE A 14 -8.71 -5.32 -4.91
N LEU A 15 -9.83 -5.90 -4.47
CA LEU A 15 -10.05 -6.25 -3.06
C LEU A 15 -9.05 -7.30 -2.57
N LEU A 16 -8.82 -8.36 -3.36
CA LEU A 16 -7.81 -9.39 -3.08
C LEU A 16 -6.39 -8.79 -3.01
N LEU A 17 -6.02 -7.95 -3.97
CA LEU A 17 -4.72 -7.28 -3.97
C LEU A 17 -4.55 -6.32 -2.78
N SER A 18 -5.64 -5.66 -2.35
CA SER A 18 -5.62 -4.77 -1.18
C SER A 18 -5.35 -5.56 0.10
N ILE A 19 -5.99 -6.73 0.26
CA ILE A 19 -5.73 -7.64 1.38
C ILE A 19 -4.29 -8.14 1.36
N LEU A 20 -3.79 -8.58 0.20
CA LEU A 20 -2.39 -9.01 0.04
C LEU A 20 -1.41 -7.88 0.38
N SER A 21 -1.69 -6.66 -0.05
CA SER A 21 -0.86 -5.50 0.29
C SER A 21 -0.84 -5.24 1.80
N LEU A 22 -1.96 -5.45 2.50
CA LEU A 22 -2.04 -5.27 3.96
C LEU A 22 -1.25 -6.34 4.70
N LEU A 23 -1.41 -7.61 4.31
CA LEU A 23 -0.64 -8.71 4.88
C LEU A 23 0.86 -8.53 4.65
N GLY A 24 1.25 -8.11 3.44
CA GLY A 24 2.63 -7.78 3.12
C GLY A 24 3.17 -6.62 3.95
N GLN A 25 2.37 -5.57 4.16
CA GLN A 25 2.73 -4.43 5.00
C GLN A 25 2.91 -4.83 6.47
N LEU A 26 2.05 -5.72 7.00
CA LEU A 26 2.24 -6.29 8.33
C LEU A 26 3.54 -7.10 8.42
N GLY A 27 3.88 -7.88 7.37
CA GLY A 27 5.15 -8.61 7.30
C GLY A 27 6.36 -7.68 7.33
N GLN A 28 6.35 -6.63 6.49
CA GLN A 28 7.39 -5.58 6.49
C GLN A 28 7.51 -4.93 7.87
N SER A 29 6.37 -4.69 8.52
CA SER A 29 6.29 -4.08 9.86
C SER A 29 6.98 -4.92 10.92
N VAL A 30 6.64 -6.21 10.99
CA VAL A 30 7.21 -7.12 11.98
C VAL A 30 8.71 -7.25 11.77
N TYR A 31 9.15 -7.40 10.52
CA TYR A 31 10.57 -7.48 10.20
C TYR A 31 11.31 -6.20 10.59
N PHE A 32 10.76 -5.04 10.24
CA PHE A 32 11.41 -3.77 10.53
C PHE A 32 11.49 -3.48 12.03
N ILE A 33 10.48 -3.88 12.81
CA ILE A 33 10.52 -3.79 14.28
C ILE A 33 11.60 -4.73 14.85
N TYR A 34 11.73 -5.95 14.30
CA TYR A 34 12.79 -6.88 14.69
C TYR A 34 14.17 -6.27 14.39
N PHE A 35 14.37 -5.73 13.19
CA PHE A 35 15.60 -5.04 12.78
C PHE A 35 15.92 -3.82 13.68
N LEU A 36 14.90 -3.03 14.05
CA LEU A 36 15.06 -1.89 14.96
C LEU A 36 15.38 -2.29 16.40
N ARG A 37 15.08 -3.52 16.81
CA ARG A 37 15.50 -4.03 18.11
C ARG A 37 17.02 -4.18 18.18
N GLU A 38 17.65 -4.47 17.05
CA GLU A 38 19.12 -4.63 16.94
C GLU A 38 19.84 -3.28 16.74
N THR A 39 19.14 -2.21 16.34
CA THR A 39 19.70 -0.87 16.09
C THR A 39 19.19 0.16 17.12
N GLU A 40 19.91 0.34 18.23
CA GLU A 40 19.44 1.14 19.39
C GLU A 40 19.34 2.66 19.11
N ARG A 41 20.11 3.21 18.17
CA ARG A 41 20.40 4.66 18.12
C ARG A 41 19.23 5.55 17.67
N TYR A 42 18.26 5.01 16.92
CA TYR A 42 17.12 5.77 16.36
C TYR A 42 15.76 5.13 16.64
N ARG A 43 15.72 4.11 17.51
CA ARG A 43 14.58 3.23 17.69
C ARG A 43 13.26 3.97 17.99
N GLN A 44 13.28 4.99 18.85
CA GLN A 44 12.06 5.71 19.25
C GLN A 44 11.44 6.55 18.12
N TYR A 45 12.25 7.32 17.40
CA TYR A 45 11.77 8.14 16.29
C TYR A 45 11.24 7.29 15.14
N VAL A 46 11.96 6.21 14.83
CA VAL A 46 11.57 5.31 13.76
C VAL A 46 10.28 4.56 14.13
N LEU A 47 10.12 4.07 15.36
CA LEU A 47 8.87 3.45 15.83
C LEU A 47 7.69 4.42 15.72
N LEU A 48 7.85 5.67 16.15
CA LEU A 48 6.77 6.65 16.13
C LEU A 48 6.30 6.97 14.70
N VAL A 49 7.25 7.26 13.80
CA VAL A 49 6.94 7.49 12.38
C VAL A 49 6.28 6.24 11.77
N PHE A 50 6.78 5.06 12.11
CA PHE A 50 6.27 3.80 11.61
C PHE A 50 4.82 3.53 12.06
N THR A 51 4.49 3.75 13.33
CA THR A 51 3.13 3.59 13.85
C THR A 51 2.16 4.57 13.20
N ILE A 52 2.56 5.83 13.02
CA ILE A 52 1.72 6.86 12.39
C ILE A 52 1.40 6.47 10.94
N VAL A 53 2.42 6.08 10.16
CA VAL A 53 2.26 5.72 8.75
C VAL A 53 1.37 4.50 8.56
N ASN A 54 1.54 3.47 9.38
CA ASN A 54 0.65 2.30 9.36
C ASN A 54 -0.77 2.63 9.81
N GLY A 55 -0.93 3.49 10.82
CA GLY A 55 -2.25 3.95 11.28
C GLY A 55 -3.03 4.68 10.19
N ILE A 56 -2.37 5.61 9.49
CA ILE A 56 -2.94 6.27 8.29
C ILE A 56 -3.32 5.22 7.25
N GLY A 57 -2.50 4.18 7.09
CA GLY A 57 -2.76 3.10 6.14
C GLY A 57 -4.01 2.28 6.38
N VAL A 58 -4.29 1.96 7.65
CA VAL A 58 -5.53 1.29 8.03
C VAL A 58 -6.73 2.15 7.65
N VAL A 59 -6.69 3.45 7.96
CA VAL A 59 -7.78 4.40 7.64
C VAL A 59 -8.02 4.49 6.14
N VAL A 60 -6.94 4.60 5.34
CA VAL A 60 -7.06 4.66 3.88
C VAL A 60 -7.60 3.35 3.31
N MET A 61 -7.20 2.20 3.83
CA MET A 61 -7.74 0.91 3.38
C MET A 61 -9.21 0.72 3.72
N VAL A 62 -9.66 1.14 4.90
CA VAL A 62 -11.09 1.13 5.23
C VAL A 62 -11.87 2.00 4.24
N ASN A 63 -11.34 3.17 3.90
CA ASN A 63 -11.93 4.04 2.88
C ASN A 63 -11.92 3.39 1.47
N SER A 64 -10.84 2.70 1.08
CA SER A 64 -10.78 1.91 -0.17
C SER A 64 -11.85 0.81 -0.20
N PHE A 65 -12.04 0.10 0.91
CA PHE A 65 -13.00 -0.99 1.00
C PHE A 65 -14.43 -0.47 0.86
N VAL A 66 -14.75 0.63 1.55
CA VAL A 66 -16.04 1.32 1.42
C VAL A 66 -16.26 1.79 -0.02
N PHE A 67 -15.22 2.33 -0.66
CA PHE A 67 -15.25 2.77 -2.06
C PHE A 67 -15.51 1.63 -3.06
N ILE A 68 -14.85 0.48 -2.89
CA ILE A 68 -15.02 -0.69 -3.78
C ILE A 68 -16.40 -1.32 -3.57
N SER A 69 -16.87 -1.39 -2.32
CA SER A 69 -18.10 -2.08 -1.93
C SER A 69 -19.36 -1.26 -2.22
N CYS A 70 -19.27 0.08 -2.12
CA CYS A 70 -20.41 0.98 -2.33
C CYS A 70 -20.16 1.92 -3.53
N PRO A 71 -20.50 1.51 -4.76
CA PRO A 71 -20.56 2.43 -5.89
C PRO A 71 -21.77 3.36 -5.73
N ALA A 72 -21.64 4.43 -4.94
CA ALA A 72 -22.71 5.39 -4.74
C ALA A 72 -23.03 6.11 -6.05
N LYS A 73 -24.24 5.89 -6.59
CA LYS A 73 -24.72 6.41 -7.89
C LYS A 73 -24.80 7.94 -8.00
N ARG A 74 -24.46 8.72 -6.96
CA ARG A 74 -24.70 10.18 -6.91
C ARG A 74 -23.54 11.06 -6.44
N PHE A 75 -22.42 10.50 -5.96
CA PHE A 75 -21.33 11.30 -5.40
C PHE A 75 -20.01 11.11 -6.16
N TRP A 76 -19.99 11.55 -7.43
CA TRP A 76 -18.80 11.53 -8.28
C TRP A 76 -17.59 12.23 -7.63
N ILE A 77 -17.84 13.32 -6.91
CA ILE A 77 -16.82 14.11 -6.20
C ILE A 77 -16.21 13.29 -5.06
N VAL A 78 -17.04 12.61 -4.26
CA VAL A 78 -16.59 11.73 -3.16
C VAL A 78 -15.81 10.54 -3.72
N TRP A 79 -16.18 10.06 -4.92
CA TRP A 79 -15.45 9.02 -5.62
C TRP A 79 -14.04 9.46 -6.04
N ILE A 80 -13.89 10.68 -6.58
CA ILE A 80 -12.57 11.20 -6.97
C ILE A 80 -11.70 11.49 -5.75
N THR A 81 -12.26 12.07 -4.69
CA THR A 81 -11.50 12.39 -3.48
C THR A 81 -11.06 11.14 -2.72
N LEU A 82 -11.91 10.10 -2.65
CA LEU A 82 -11.54 8.81 -2.08
C LEU A 82 -10.56 8.04 -2.97
N GLY A 83 -10.74 8.00 -4.28
CA GLY A 83 -9.77 7.36 -5.18
C GLY A 83 -8.40 8.05 -5.17
N GLY A 84 -8.41 9.39 -5.12
CA GLY A 84 -7.20 10.21 -5.05
C GLY A 84 -6.44 10.03 -3.73
N SER A 85 -7.14 9.94 -2.60
CA SER A 85 -6.50 9.70 -1.30
C SER A 85 -5.87 8.31 -1.20
N VAL A 86 -6.51 7.29 -1.80
CA VAL A 86 -5.97 5.93 -1.90
C VAL A 86 -4.73 5.89 -2.78
N ALA A 87 -4.74 6.61 -3.91
CA ALA A 87 -3.57 6.70 -4.76
C ALA A 87 -2.40 7.43 -4.07
N ALA A 88 -2.69 8.55 -3.41
CA ALA A 88 -1.70 9.31 -2.65
C ALA A 88 -1.08 8.47 -1.53
N TYR A 89 -1.89 7.67 -0.83
CA TYR A 89 -1.41 6.75 0.19
C TYR A 89 -0.47 5.68 -0.37
N HIS A 90 -0.87 4.98 -1.45
CA HIS A 90 0.00 3.96 -2.04
C HIS A 90 1.31 4.54 -2.57
N CYS A 91 1.30 5.76 -3.12
CA CYS A 91 2.52 6.47 -3.51
C CYS A 91 3.40 6.82 -2.30
N LEU A 92 2.81 7.33 -1.22
CA LEU A 92 3.53 7.64 0.02
C LEU A 92 4.17 6.38 0.63
N MET A 93 3.45 5.26 0.61
CA MET A 93 3.93 3.98 1.10
C MET A 93 5.08 3.40 0.26
N LEU A 94 5.08 3.60 -1.06
CA LEU A 94 6.23 3.26 -1.91
C LEU A 94 7.48 4.06 -1.50
N GLY A 95 7.31 5.35 -1.18
CA GLY A 95 8.39 6.18 -0.65
C GLY A 95 8.94 5.64 0.68
N PHE A 96 8.03 5.26 1.59
CA PHE A 96 8.41 4.64 2.87
C PHE A 96 9.14 3.31 2.70
N ASP A 97 8.69 2.43 1.80
CA ASP A 97 9.38 1.17 1.50
C ASP A 97 10.82 1.42 1.05
N ILE A 98 11.03 2.40 0.16
CA ILE A 98 12.36 2.79 -0.32
C ILE A 98 13.22 3.31 0.84
N CYS A 99 12.69 4.20 1.67
CA CYS A 99 13.41 4.73 2.83
C CYS A 99 13.81 3.62 3.82
N GLN A 100 12.92 2.66 4.10
CA GLN A 100 13.22 1.54 5.00
C GLN A 100 14.31 0.63 4.43
N VAL A 101 14.25 0.33 3.13
CA VAL A 101 15.30 -0.43 2.44
C VAL A 101 16.64 0.30 2.49
N LEU A 102 16.67 1.63 2.27
CA LEU A 102 17.90 2.41 2.36
C LEU A 102 18.51 2.41 3.77
N VAL A 103 17.67 2.51 4.81
CA VAL A 103 18.11 2.40 6.21
C VAL A 103 18.73 1.02 6.47
N MET A 104 18.09 -0.05 6.00
CA MET A 104 18.63 -1.40 6.13
C MET A 104 19.97 -1.56 5.41
N ILE A 105 20.10 -1.06 4.18
CA ILE A 105 21.35 -1.11 3.40
C ILE A 105 22.47 -0.36 4.13
N ASN A 106 22.18 0.84 4.64
CA ASN A 106 23.17 1.68 5.34
C ASN A 106 23.72 0.99 6.59
N GLU A 107 22.86 0.40 7.42
CA GLU A 107 23.25 -0.33 8.63
C GLU A 107 23.99 -1.64 8.31
N CYS A 108 23.62 -2.34 7.23
CA CYS A 108 24.37 -3.52 6.75
C CYS A 108 25.78 -3.14 6.26
N TYR A 109 25.89 -2.01 5.55
CA TYR A 109 27.17 -1.54 5.03
C TYR A 109 28.13 -1.09 6.14
N ASN A 110 27.59 -0.51 7.21
CA ASN A 110 28.36 -0.16 8.40
C ASN A 110 28.76 -1.37 9.28
N GLY A 111 28.44 -2.60 8.85
CA GLY A 111 28.93 -3.84 9.44
C GLY A 111 28.22 -4.29 10.71
N CYS A 112 27.11 -3.65 11.10
CA CYS A 112 26.44 -3.97 12.35
C CYS A 112 25.52 -5.20 12.30
N ILE A 113 24.96 -5.57 11.12
CA ILE A 113 23.95 -6.64 11.01
C ILE A 113 24.09 -7.40 9.68
N GLN A 114 24.05 -8.74 9.75
CA GLN A 114 23.97 -9.62 8.58
C GLN A 114 22.50 -9.69 8.11
N SER A 115 22.10 -8.87 7.13
CA SER A 115 20.71 -8.86 6.66
C SER A 115 20.37 -10.09 5.81
N SER A 116 19.21 -10.70 6.07
CA SER A 116 18.65 -11.74 5.23
C SER A 116 18.09 -11.17 3.92
N THR A 117 18.46 -11.76 2.78
CA THR A 117 18.03 -11.36 1.44
C THR A 117 16.50 -11.30 1.30
N TRP A 118 15.79 -12.10 2.11
CA TRP A 118 14.33 -12.22 2.13
C TRP A 118 13.59 -10.93 2.47
N ALA A 119 14.19 -10.04 3.27
CA ALA A 119 13.58 -8.77 3.60
C ALA A 119 13.46 -7.89 2.36
N TYR A 120 14.54 -7.71 1.61
CA TYR A 120 14.54 -6.94 0.36
C TYR A 120 13.53 -7.49 -0.66
N VAL A 121 13.43 -8.81 -0.78
CA VAL A 121 12.44 -9.47 -1.64
C VAL A 121 11.02 -9.13 -1.19
N LEU A 122 10.73 -9.18 0.12
CA LEU A 122 9.42 -8.81 0.67
C LEU A 122 9.06 -7.35 0.33
N TYR A 123 10.00 -6.42 0.51
CA TYR A 123 9.78 -5.01 0.17
C TYR A 123 9.49 -4.79 -1.32
N ILE A 124 10.24 -5.44 -2.20
CA ILE A 124 10.03 -5.37 -3.67
C ILE A 124 8.66 -5.95 -4.05
N VAL A 125 8.30 -7.11 -3.50
CA VAL A 125 7.01 -7.76 -3.78
C VAL A 125 5.84 -6.88 -3.35
N VAL A 126 5.89 -6.32 -2.13
CA VAL A 126 4.82 -5.43 -1.63
C VAL A 126 4.73 -4.14 -2.45
N SER A 127 5.87 -3.54 -2.79
CA SER A 127 5.91 -2.39 -3.71
C SER A 127 5.31 -2.71 -5.08
N GLY A 128 5.60 -3.89 -5.65
CA GLY A 128 5.01 -4.35 -6.91
C GLY A 128 3.49 -4.54 -6.84
N VAL A 129 2.98 -5.07 -5.73
CA VAL A 129 1.53 -5.17 -5.48
C VAL A 129 0.88 -3.79 -5.39
N ARG A 130 1.52 -2.81 -4.73
CA ARG A 130 1.02 -1.43 -4.64
C ARG A 130 0.97 -0.73 -6.00
N LEU A 131 2.00 -0.88 -6.82
CA LEU A 131 2.00 -0.37 -8.20
C LEU A 131 0.90 -1.01 -9.05
N SER A 132 0.70 -2.32 -8.90
CA SER A 132 -0.37 -3.04 -9.59
C SER A 132 -1.75 -2.51 -9.15
N LEU A 133 -1.97 -2.30 -7.85
CA LEU A 133 -3.19 -1.70 -7.31
C LEU A 133 -3.47 -0.32 -7.89
N LEU A 134 -2.47 0.56 -7.98
CA LEU A 134 -2.60 1.89 -8.59
C LEU A 134 -3.03 1.78 -10.05
N PHE A 135 -2.37 0.92 -10.83
CA PHE A 135 -2.68 0.75 -12.25
C PHE A 135 -4.08 0.20 -12.50
N ILE A 136 -4.48 -0.82 -11.72
CA ILE A 136 -5.78 -1.47 -11.86
C ILE A 136 -6.91 -0.54 -11.38
N SER A 137 -6.69 0.21 -10.30
CA SER A 137 -7.64 1.21 -9.80
C SER A 137 -7.84 2.34 -10.80
N TRP A 138 -6.76 2.82 -11.43
CA TRP A 138 -6.84 3.78 -12.52
C TRP A 138 -7.62 3.24 -13.73
N ARG A 139 -7.41 1.97 -14.09
CA ARG A 139 -8.16 1.31 -15.16
C ARG A 139 -9.66 1.21 -14.82
N LEU A 140 -10.00 0.83 -13.58
CA LEU A 140 -11.38 0.78 -13.10
C LEU A 140 -12.04 2.15 -13.20
N TYR A 141 -11.35 3.22 -12.76
CA TYR A 141 -11.83 4.59 -12.88
C TYR A 141 -12.12 4.98 -14.34
N ARG A 142 -11.20 4.71 -15.27
CA ARG A 142 -11.40 5.01 -16.70
C ARG A 142 -12.60 4.25 -17.30
N MET A 143 -12.80 3.00 -16.91
CA MET A 143 -13.94 2.21 -17.38
C MET A 143 -15.27 2.74 -16.83
N GLN A 144 -15.31 3.12 -15.56
CA GLN A 144 -16.53 3.69 -14.96
C GLN A 144 -16.86 5.07 -15.51
N LYS A 145 -15.85 5.91 -15.79
CA LYS A 145 -16.06 7.21 -16.45
C LYS A 145 -16.74 7.03 -17.81
N LYS A 146 -16.31 6.05 -18.62
CA LYS A 146 -16.90 5.74 -19.93
C LYS A 146 -18.29 5.12 -19.89
N SER A 147 -18.74 4.57 -18.75
CA SER A 147 -20.09 4.00 -18.66
C SER A 147 -21.16 5.02 -18.27
N ILE A 148 -20.75 6.23 -17.91
CA ILE A 148 -21.62 7.30 -17.41
C ILE A 148 -21.84 8.38 -18.48
N THR A 149 -20.86 8.56 -19.38
CA THR A 149 -20.98 9.32 -20.64
C THR A 149 -21.55 8.46 -21.74
#